data_AF-F2NCW1-F1
#
_entry.id   AF-F2NCW1-F1
#
_cell.length_a   1.000
_cell.length_b   1.000
_cell.length_c   1.000
_cell.angle_alpha   90.00
_cell.angle_beta   90.00
_cell.angle_gamma   90.00
#
_symmetry.space_group_name_H-M   'P 1'
#
loop_
_entity.id
_entity.type
_entity.pdbx_description
1 polymer ?
#
loop_
_entity_poly.entity_id
_entity_poly.type
_entity_poly.pdbx_seq_one_letter_code
_entity_poly.pdbx_strand_id
1 'polypeptide(L)' 'MNIREEINKVLDTLPEDSLEAVLEYARYIREPEEVEPTEGEMKAITRGKEEIARGEVVRWRDIRKNAI' A
#
# COMPACT_ATOMS: atom_id res chain seq x y z
N MET A 1 21.14 -5.75 15.57
CA MET A 1 19.68 -5.88 15.66
C MET A 1 19.16 -6.15 14.26
N ASN A 2 18.36 -7.19 14.07
CA ASN A 2 17.77 -7.52 12.78
C ASN A 2 16.30 -7.09 12.71
N ILE A 3 15.71 -7.07 11.51
CA ILE A 3 14.32 -6.61 11.29
C ILE A 3 13.32 -7.40 12.15
N ARG A 4 13.53 -8.71 12.36
CA ARG A 4 12.67 -9.53 13.21
C ARG A 4 12.73 -9.09 14.67
N GLU A 5 13.91 -8.80 15.18
CA GLU A 5 14.11 -8.32 16.56
C GLU A 5 13.45 -6.95 16.78
N GLU A 6 13.54 -6.04 15.81
CA GLU A 6 12.86 -4.73 15.87
C GLU A 6 11.33 -4.89 15.88
N ILE A 7 10.80 -5.73 15.00
CA ILE A 7 9.35 -6.00 14.93
C ILE A 7 8.87 -6.53 16.28
N ASN A 8 9.53 -7.54 16.85
CA ASN A 8 9.12 -8.10 18.13
C ASN A 8 9.10 -7.05 19.25
N LYS A 9 10.12 -6.19 19.32
CA LYS A 9 10.16 -5.09 20.30
C LYS A 9 8.98 -4.13 20.17
N VAL A 10 8.57 -3.81 18.95
CA VAL A 10 7.41 -2.96 18.71
C VAL A 10 6.14 -3.68 19.15
N LEU A 11 5.96 -4.94 18.76
CA LEU A 11 4.79 -5.75 19.12
C LEU A 11 4.61 -5.84 20.65
N ASP A 12 5.70 -6.05 21.40
CA ASP A 12 5.66 -6.15 22.87
C ASP A 12 5.11 -4.88 23.55
N THR A 13 5.09 -3.73 22.86
CA THR A 13 4.64 -2.44 23.41
C THR A 13 3.25 -2.02 22.98
N LEU A 14 2.62 -2.75 22.06
CA LEU A 14 1.32 -2.38 21.50
C LEU A 14 0.16 -2.86 22.38
N PRO A 15 -0.95 -2.10 22.47
CA PRO A 15 -2.19 -2.58 23.09
C PRO A 15 -2.84 -3.66 22.22
N GLU A 16 -3.69 -4.50 22.82
CA GLU A 16 -4.34 -5.65 22.16
C GLU A 16 -5.05 -5.26 20.85
N ASP A 17 -5.88 -4.21 20.86
CA ASP A 17 -6.58 -3.72 19.65
C ASP A 17 -5.63 -3.39 18.49
N SER A 18 -4.42 -2.90 18.80
CA SER A 18 -3.38 -2.64 17.79
C SER A 18 -2.70 -3.93 17.32
N LEU A 19 -2.54 -4.92 18.20
CA LEU A 19 -2.02 -6.23 17.82
C LEU A 19 -2.98 -6.98 16.91
N GLU A 20 -4.30 -6.86 17.12
CA GLU A 20 -5.33 -7.40 16.22
C GLU A 20 -5.17 -6.84 14.80
N ALA A 21 -5.03 -5.51 14.67
CA ALA A 21 -4.82 -4.86 13.38
C ALA A 21 -3.50 -5.29 12.71
N VAL A 22 -2.42 -5.43 13.49
CA VAL A 22 -1.13 -5.92 12.96
C VAL A 22 -1.25 -7.37 12.48
N LEU A 23 -1.96 -8.22 13.22
CA LEU A 23 -2.19 -9.61 12.84
C LEU A 23 -3.05 -9.71 11.57
N GLU A 24 -4.09 -8.89 11.44
CA GLU A 24 -4.90 -8.79 10.22
C GLU A 24 -4.04 -8.39 9.03
N TYR A 25 -3.23 -7.35 9.16
CA TYR A 25 -2.32 -6.92 8.10
C TYR A 25 -1.29 -8.02 7.74
N ALA A 26 -0.72 -8.69 8.75
CA ALA A 26 0.22 -9.80 8.54
C ALA A 26 -0.42 -10.97 7.78
N ARG A 27 -1.71 -11.24 8.00
CA ARG A 27 -2.47 -12.24 7.23
C ARG A 27 -2.69 -11.78 5.80
N TYR A 28 -3.11 -10.53 5.61
CA TYR A 28 -3.31 -9.94 4.28
C TYR A 28 -2.05 -9.99 3.41
N ILE A 29 -0.87 -9.67 3.95
CA ILE A 29 0.38 -9.73 3.16
C ILE A 29 0.85 -11.16 2.87
N ARG A 30 0.46 -12.15 3.69
CA ARG A 30 0.84 -13.56 3.52
C ARG A 30 0.02 -14.23 2.42
N GLU A 31 -1.26 -13.91 2.38
CA GLU A 31 -2.22 -14.38 1.39
C GLU A 31 -2.86 -13.14 0.78
N PRO A 32 -2.15 -12.40 -0.09
CA PRO A 32 -2.76 -11.28 -0.78
C PRO A 32 -3.93 -11.86 -1.56
N GLU A 33 -5.14 -11.35 -1.29
CA GLU A 33 -6.26 -11.64 -2.17
C GLU A 33 -5.84 -11.21 -3.58
N GLU A 34 -5.79 -12.15 -4.52
CA GLU A 34 -5.66 -11.85 -5.94
C GLU A 34 -6.97 -11.21 -6.39
N VAL A 35 -7.12 -9.92 -6.09
CA VAL A 35 -8.22 -9.11 -6.57
C VAL A 35 -7.87 -8.67 -7.98
N GLU A 36 -8.34 -9.44 -8.96
CA GLU A 36 -8.35 -9.01 -10.35
C GLU A 36 -9.20 -7.73 -10.46
N PRO A 37 -8.66 -6.62 -10.99
CA PRO A 37 -9.44 -5.40 -11.13
C PRO A 37 -10.64 -5.68 -12.05
N THR A 38 -11.79 -5.10 -11.70
CA THR A 38 -12.98 -5.17 -12.54
C THR A 38 -12.70 -4.56 -13.93
N GLU A 39 -13.52 -4.88 -14.94
CA GLU A 39 -13.37 -4.26 -16.27
C GLU A 39 -13.37 -2.72 -16.24
N GLY A 40 -14.16 -2.14 -15.33
CA GLY A 40 -14.22 -0.69 -15.13
C GLY A 40 -12.90 -0.13 -14.58
N GLU A 41 -12.33 -0.81 -13.58
CA GLU A 41 -11.04 -0.44 -13.00
C GLU A 41 -9.90 -0.66 -13.99
N MET A 42 -9.92 -1.74 -14.77
CA MET A 42 -8.94 -1.99 -15.83
C MET A 42 -8.96 -0.89 -16.90
N LYS A 43 -10.15 -0.41 -17.29
CA LYS A 43 -10.29 0.73 -18.21
C LYS A 43 -9.72 2.01 -17.60
N ALA A 44 -10.01 2.28 -16.33
CA ALA A 44 -9.48 3.44 -15.61
C ALA A 44 -7.95 3.41 -15.51
N ILE A 45 -7.38 2.24 -15.19
CA ILE A 45 -5.92 2.02 -15.13
C ILE A 45 -5.28 2.25 -16.49
N THR A 46 -5.88 1.72 -17.56
CA THR A 46 -5.36 1.87 -18.92
C THR A 46 -5.37 3.34 -19.35
N ARG A 47 -6.50 4.02 -19.18
CA ARG A 47 -6.64 5.45 -19.45
C ARG A 47 -5.60 6.27 -18.68
N GLY A 48 -5.42 6.00 -17.38
CA GLY A 48 -4.43 6.72 -16.57
C GLY A 48 -3.00 6.53 -17.07
N LYS A 49 -2.64 5.33 -17.54
CA LYS A 49 -1.32 5.08 -18.16
C LYS A 49 -1.12 5.89 -19.44
N GLU A 50 -2.15 6.03 -20.26
CA GLU A 50 -2.12 6.83 -21.50
C GLU A 50 -2.04 8.34 -21.21
N GLU A 51 -2.79 8.84 -20.23
CA GLU A 51 -2.71 10.25 -19.79
C GLU A 51 -1.32 10.58 -19.23
N ILE A 52 -0.70 9.67 -18.46
CA ILE A 52 0.69 9.83 -18.00
C ILE A 52 1.67 9.85 -19.17
N ALA A 53 1.52 8.93 -20.13
CA ALA A 53 2.41 8.84 -21.30
C ALA A 53 2.34 10.11 -22.18
N ARG A 54 1.16 10.75 -22.25
CA ARG A 54 0.96 12.03 -22.93
C ARG A 54 1.42 13.25 -22.11
N GLY A 55 1.77 13.07 -20.84
CA GLY A 55 2.18 14.14 -19.94
C GLY A 55 1.01 15.01 -19.44
N GLU A 56 -0.23 14.54 -19.58
CA GLU A 56 -1.44 15.26 -19.12
C GLU A 56 -1.58 15.20 -17.60
N VAL A 57 -1.11 14.11 -16.99
CA VAL A 57 -1.09 13.89 -15.55
C VAL A 57 0.24 13.25 -15.14
N VAL A 58 0.54 13.28 -13.84
CA VAL A 58 1.71 12.61 -13.26
C VAL A 58 1.27 11.57 -12.24
N ARG A 59 2.14 10.59 -11.95
CA ARG A 59 1.86 9.66 -10.84
C ARG A 59 1.83 10.46 -9.54
N TRP A 60 0.88 10.15 -8.68
CA TRP A 60 0.80 10.76 -7.35
C TRP A 60 2.12 10.69 -6.57
N ARG A 61 2.85 9.57 -6.69
CA ARG A 61 4.17 9.38 -6.07
C ARG A 61 5.26 10.33 -6.60
N ASP A 62 5.10 10.85 -7.81
CA ASP A 62 6.04 11.77 -8.44
C ASP A 62 5.74 13.24 -8.10
N ILE A 63 4.57 13.51 -7.50
CA ILE A 63 4.27 14.84 -6.96
C ILE A 63 5.20 15.08 -5.78
N ARG A 64 6.23 15.91 -5.98
CA ARG A 64 7.07 16.38 -4.87
C ARG A 64 6.20 17.19 -3.92
N LYS A 65 6.04 16.69 -2.70
CA LYS A 65 5.43 17.45 -1.61
C LYS A 65 6.41 18.50 -1.11
N ASN A 66 6.66 19.53 -1.92
CA ASN A 66 7.19 20.79 -1.43
C ASN A 66 5.99 21.68 -1.10
N ALA A 67 5.25 21.31 -0.05
CA ALA A 67 4.16 22.10 0.47
C ALA A 67 4.36 22.25 1.98
N ILE A 68 4.98 23.40 2.31
CA ILE A 68 4.99 24.13 3.58
C ILE A 68 5.44 23.34 4.82
#